data_AF-A0A846T3V2-F1
#
_entry.id   AF-A0A846T3V2-F1
#
_cell.length_a   1.000
_cell.length_b   1.000
_cell.length_c   1.000
_cell.angle_alpha   90.00
_cell.angle_beta   90.00
_cell.angle_gamma   90.00
#
_symmetry.space_group_name_H-M   'P 1'
#
loop_
_entity.id
_entity.type
_entity.pdbx_description
1 polymer ?
#
loop_
_entity_poly.entity_id
_entity_poly.type
_entity_poly.pdbx_seq_one_letter_code
_entity_poly.pdbx_strand_id
1 'polypeptide(L)'
;MTTLDQILDGVMELPEDQQDMLVDIVQHRRLEARRKDIAMAASESLTLFHSGQLKPQSVEEIIEKLRYSLPAYRSNSVGRLNCQQLKLPT
;
A
#
# COMPACT_ATOMS: atom_id res chain seq x y z
N MET A 1 -14.71 18.30 15.87
CA MET A 1 -14.45 17.06 15.13
C MET A 1 -15.22 17.17 13.83
N THR A 2 -14.53 17.11 12.69
CA THR A 2 -15.18 17.28 11.38
C THR A 2 -15.81 15.95 10.95
N THR A 3 -17.04 15.97 10.46
CA THR A 3 -17.71 14.76 9.95
C THR A 3 -17.29 14.47 8.52
N LEU A 4 -17.53 13.25 8.04
CA LEU A 4 -17.30 12.90 6.63
C LEU A 4 -18.14 13.79 5.71
N ASP A 5 -19.41 14.00 6.03
CA ASP A 5 -20.32 14.83 5.23
C ASP A 5 -19.81 16.27 5.11
N GLN A 6 -19.34 16.87 6.21
CA GLN A 6 -18.75 18.22 6.19
C GLN A 6 -17.49 18.31 5.32
N ILE A 7 -16.69 17.24 5.25
CA ILE A 7 -15.52 17.17 4.37
C ILE A 7 -15.96 17.05 2.92
N LEU A 8 -16.97 16.23 2.63
CA LEU A 8 -17.51 16.06 1.28
C LEU A 8 -18.09 17.38 0.77
N ASP A 9 -18.87 18.09 1.58
CA ASP A 9 -19.40 19.41 1.24
C ASP A 9 -18.28 20.37 0.82
N GLY A 10 -17.19 20.43 1.60
CA GLY A 10 -16.03 21.26 1.26
C GLY A 10 -15.26 20.81 0.01
N VAL A 11 -15.28 19.51 -0.31
CA VAL A 11 -14.71 19.01 -1.58
C VAL A 11 -15.58 19.40 -2.76
N MET A 12 -16.91 19.37 -2.62
CA MET A 12 -17.85 19.75 -3.68
C MET A 12 -17.79 21.24 -4.02
N GLU A 13 -17.26 22.09 -3.14
CA GLU A 13 -17.00 23.51 -3.40
C GLU A 13 -15.78 23.76 -4.30
N LEU A 14 -14.89 22.76 -4.48
CA LEU A 14 -13.72 22.88 -5.35
C LEU A 14 -14.12 22.79 -6.84
N PRO A 15 -13.37 23.44 -7.75
CA PRO A 15 -13.49 23.18 -9.19
C PRO A 15 -13.29 21.70 -9.53
N GLU A 16 -13.94 21.19 -10.58
CA GLU A 16 -13.86 19.77 -10.98
C GLU A 16 -12.42 19.27 -11.11
N ASP A 17 -11.56 20.02 -11.80
CA ASP A 17 -10.13 19.69 -11.94
C ASP A 17 -9.41 19.53 -10.58
N GLN A 18 -9.80 20.33 -9.59
CA GLN A 18 -9.22 20.25 -8.24
C GLN A 18 -9.79 19.08 -7.42
N GLN A 19 -11.04 18.69 -7.67
CA GLN A 19 -11.62 17.48 -7.07
C GLN A 19 -10.87 16.24 -7.56
N ASP A 20 -10.61 16.14 -8.87
CA ASP A 20 -9.85 15.03 -9.46
C ASP A 20 -8.41 14.98 -8.91
N MET A 21 -7.72 16.13 -8.86
CA MET A 21 -6.39 16.20 -8.25
C MET A 21 -6.41 15.77 -6.77
N LEU A 22 -7.46 16.12 -6.02
CA LEU A 22 -7.58 15.72 -4.62
C LEU A 22 -7.69 14.20 -4.47
N VAL A 23 -8.48 13.54 -5.33
CA VAL A 23 -8.60 12.08 -5.36
C VAL A 23 -7.23 11.43 -5.54
N ASP A 24 -6.46 11.89 -6.52
CA ASP A 24 -5.11 11.38 -6.80
C ASP A 24 -4.16 11.59 -5.62
N ILE A 25 -4.18 12.78 -5.01
CA ILE A 25 -3.33 13.12 -3.85
C ILE A 25 -3.66 12.21 -2.67
N VAL A 26 -4.95 12.03 -2.36
CA VAL A 26 -5.39 11.18 -1.25
C VAL A 26 -5.00 9.73 -1.50
N GLN A 27 -5.19 9.24 -2.72
CA GLN A 27 -4.79 7.88 -3.11
C GLN A 27 -3.28 7.67 -2.96
N HIS A 28 -2.47 8.61 -3.47
CA HIS A 28 -1.02 8.55 -3.36
C HIS A 28 -0.56 8.55 -1.89
N ARG A 29 -1.11 9.45 -1.06
CA ARG A 29 -0.77 9.51 0.37
C ARG A 29 -1.13 8.23 1.11
N ARG A 30 -2.28 7.62 0.79
CA ARG A 30 -2.68 6.32 1.36
C ARG A 30 -1.73 5.20 0.96
N LEU A 31 -1.29 5.18 -0.30
CA LEU A 31 -0.31 4.20 -0.79
C LEU A 31 1.03 4.35 -0.06
N GLU A 32 1.51 5.59 0.08
CA GLU A 32 2.77 5.87 0.78
C GLU A 32 2.69 5.51 2.27
N ALA A 33 1.58 5.78 2.94
CA ALA A 33 1.37 5.33 4.32
C ALA A 33 1.41 3.80 4.41
N ARG A 34 0.67 3.10 3.55
CA ARG A 34 0.70 1.63 3.51
C ARG A 34 2.10 1.07 3.25
N ARG A 35 2.88 1.69 2.36
CA ARG A 35 4.28 1.29 2.08
C ARG A 35 5.16 1.41 3.32
N LYS A 36 5.01 2.49 4.08
CA LYS A 36 5.74 2.68 5.35
C LYS A 36 5.36 1.62 6.38
N ASP A 37 4.07 1.32 6.51
CA ASP A 37 3.59 0.28 7.43
C ASP A 37 4.17 -1.09 7.07
N ILE A 38 4.18 -1.45 5.78
CA ILE A 38 4.77 -2.70 5.29
C ILE A 38 6.27 -2.74 5.57
N ALA A 39 7.00 -1.65 5.29
CA ALA A 39 8.44 -1.59 5.53
C ALA A 39 8.78 -1.75 7.02
N MET A 40 8.00 -1.10 7.90
CA MET A 40 8.13 -1.22 9.34
C MET A 40 7.88 -2.67 9.79
N ALA A 41 6.74 -3.26 9.38
CA ALA A 41 6.41 -4.65 9.72
C ALA A 41 7.45 -5.65 9.22
N ALA A 42 8.03 -5.43 8.03
CA ALA A 42 9.09 -6.27 7.48
C ALA A 42 10.39 -6.17 8.30
N SER A 43 10.79 -4.95 8.70
CA SER A 43 11.97 -4.74 9.56
C SER A 43 11.79 -5.39 10.93
N GLU A 44 10.60 -5.29 11.52
CA GLU A 44 10.26 -5.90 12.80
C GLU A 44 10.31 -7.43 12.70
N SER A 45 9.72 -7.99 11.63
CA SER A 45 9.75 -9.43 11.34
C SER A 45 11.18 -9.94 11.16
N LEU A 46 12.04 -9.20 10.46
CA LEU A 46 13.45 -9.57 10.28
C LEU A 46 14.20 -9.60 11.62
N THR A 47 13.92 -8.63 12.50
CA THR A 47 14.51 -8.57 13.85
C THR A 47 14.08 -9.76 14.71
N LEU A 48 12.79 -10.11 14.66
CA LEU A 48 12.25 -11.28 15.36
C LEU A 48 12.81 -12.60 14.81
N PHE A 49 13.04 -12.69 13.50
CA PHE A 49 13.69 -13.84 12.88
C PHE A 49 15.13 -14.00 13.35
N HIS A 50 15.94 -12.92 13.30
CA HIS A 50 17.34 -12.97 13.75
C HIS A 50 17.50 -13.22 15.25
N SER A 51 16.54 -12.80 16.07
CA SER A 51 16.53 -13.12 17.50
C SER A 51 16.02 -14.53 17.83
N GLY A 52 15.67 -15.34 16.81
CA GLY A 52 15.19 -16.72 16.98
C GLY A 52 13.75 -16.84 17.49
N GLN A 53 13.01 -15.72 17.56
CA GLN A 53 11.62 -15.69 18.00
C GLN A 53 10.66 -16.16 16.90
N LEU A 54 11.07 -16.06 15.62
CA LEU A 54 10.33 -16.63 14.49
C LEU A 54 11.00 -17.90 14.01
N LYS A 55 10.19 -18.92 13.71
CA LYS A 55 10.66 -20.17 13.13
C LYS A 55 10.92 -19.98 11.63
N PRO A 56 12.05 -20.47 11.09
CA PRO A 56 12.25 -20.57 9.66
C PRO A 56 11.13 -21.39 9.01
N GLN A 57 10.67 -20.95 7.84
CA GLN A 57 9.71 -21.67 6.99
C GLN A 57 10.28 -21.75 5.58
N SER A 58 9.88 -22.78 4.83
CA SER A 58 10.24 -22.87 3.41
C SER A 58 9.58 -21.75 2.61
N VAL A 59 10.26 -21.27 1.58
CA VAL A 59 9.73 -20.21 0.72
C VAL A 59 8.46 -20.69 0.02
N GLU A 60 8.41 -21.98 -0.34
CA GLU A 60 7.28 -22.64 -0.97
C GLU A 60 6.03 -22.58 -0.10
N GLU A 61 6.12 -22.95 1.19
CA GLU A 61 4.99 -22.89 2.13
C GLU A 61 4.51 -21.45 2.36
N ILE A 62 5.44 -20.49 2.44
CA ILE A 62 5.10 -19.08 2.61
C ILE A 62 4.35 -18.57 1.38
N ILE A 63 4.83 -18.87 0.18
CA ILE A 63 4.19 -18.47 -1.09
C ILE A 63 2.81 -19.10 -1.23
N GLU A 64 2.65 -20.38 -0.87
CA GLU A 64 1.36 -21.06 -0.94
C GLU A 64 0.34 -20.43 0.02
N LYS A 65 0.74 -20.18 1.28
CA LYS A 65 -0.10 -19.48 2.27
C LYS A 65 -0.48 -18.07 1.81
N LEU A 66 0.46 -17.33 1.22
CA LEU A 66 0.21 -15.99 0.68
C LEU A 66 -0.78 -16.01 -0.49
N ARG A 67 -0.65 -16.98 -1.40
CA ARG A 67 -1.59 -17.14 -2.52
C ARG A 67 -2.99 -17.49 -2.06
N TYR A 68 -3.12 -18.26 -0.97
CA TYR A 68 -4.42 -18.60 -0.39
C TYR A 68 -5.07 -17.41 0.34
N SER A 69 -4.28 -16.60 1.03
CA SER A 69 -4.80 -15.50 1.87
C SER A 69 -5.07 -14.20 1.11
N LEU A 70 -4.42 -13.98 -0.04
CA LEU A 70 -4.66 -12.82 -0.88
C LEU A 70 -5.77 -13.14 -1.89
N PRO A 71 -6.99 -12.56 -1.77
CA PRO A 71 -7.94 -12.62 -2.87
C PRO A 71 -7.28 -12.00 -4.10
N ALA A 72 -7.46 -12.63 -5.26
CA ALA A 72 -6.86 -12.20 -6.52
C ALA A 72 -7.00 -10.67 -6.65
N TYR A 73 -5.90 -9.94 -6.52
CA TYR A 73 -5.82 -8.48 -6.66
C TYR A 73 -5.92 -8.14 -8.16
N ARG A 74 -6.96 -8.64 -8.81
CA ARG A 74 -7.20 -8.66 -10.25
C ARG A 74 -8.52 -7.95 -10.50
N SER A 75 -8.51 -6.63 -10.31
CA SER A 75 -9.33 -5.62 -11.02
C SER A 75 -9.39 -4.36 -10.17
N ASN A 76 -8.31 -3.58 -10.15
CA ASN A 76 -8.45 -2.12 -10.03
C ASN A 76 -7.46 -1.52 -11.03
N SER A 77 -8.02 -1.12 -12.16
CA SER A 77 -7.39 -0.45 -13.29
C SER A 77 -6.98 0.98 -12.92
N VAL A 78 -6.09 1.14 -11.93
CA VAL A 78 -5.43 2.42 -11.67
C VAL A 78 -3.93 2.15 -11.51
N GLY A 79 -3.21 2.38 -12.60
CA GLY A 79 -1.75 2.41 -12.63
C GLY A 79 -1.09 1.03 -12.73
N ARG A 80 -0.91 0.53 -13.96
CA ARG A 80 0.25 -0.32 -14.27
C ARG A 80 1.51 0.50 -13.92
N LEU A 81 2.01 0.41 -12.70
CA LEU A 81 3.37 0.82 -12.40
C LEU A 81 4.27 -0.14 -13.18
N ASN A 82 4.80 0.36 -14.28
CA ASN A 82 5.73 -0.35 -15.13
C ASN A 82 7.02 -0.57 -14.32
N CYS A 83 7.24 -1.78 -13.82
CA CYS A 83 8.42 -2.17 -13.04
C CYS A 83 9.76 -2.04 -13.82
N GLN A 84 9.74 -1.56 -15.08
CA GLN A 84 10.93 -1.32 -15.89
C GLN A 84 11.68 -0.01 -15.56
N GLN A 85 11.16 0.86 -14.69
CA GLN A 85 11.78 2.17 -14.38
C GLN A 85 12.62 2.19 -13.08
N LEU A 86 12.64 1.12 -12.28
CA LEU A 86 13.53 1.02 -11.12
C LEU A 86 14.91 0.51 -11.56
N LYS A 87 15.67 1.36 -12.24
CA LYS A 87 17.13 1.22 -12.30
C LYS A 87 17.70 1.72 -10.98
N LEU A 88 18.11 0.78 -10.13
CA LEU A 88 18.94 1.06 -8.96
C LEU A 88 20.27 1.65 -9.45
N PRO A 89 20.72 2.81 -8.95
CA PRO A 89 22.08 3.28 -9.21
C PRO A 89 23.07 2.33 -8.52
N THR A 90 24.08 1.90 -9.29
CA THR A 90 25.28 1.18 -8.82
C THR A 90 26.08 2.00 -7.84
#